data_AF-N2B8E8-F1
#
_entry.id   AF-N2B8E8-F1
#
_cell.length_a   1.000
_cell.length_b   1.000
_cell.length_c   1.000
_cell.angle_alpha   90.00
_cell.angle_beta   90.00
_cell.angle_gamma   90.00
#
_symmetry.space_group_name_H-M   'P 1'
#
loop_
_entity.id
_entity.type
_entity.pdbx_description
1 polymer ?
#
loop_
_entity_poly.entity_id
_entity_poly.type
_entity_poly.pdbx_seq_one_letter_code
_entity_poly.pdbx_strand_id
1 'polypeptide(L)'
;MSKKAEGKKLVNVSVLDVMRSIVNRHTKFFQNDFDYDVERIRAAALKASQKNICFVWLCRECGTWLLRERDLFIRETGDYNILMYYEWQKADKILAFAAEINAVNGSRVMGNIYSLDFEKYCKHVQEAAVPAGSIVLCYENGWRIKMPSEHFSASPDKEFGKFENFEFQPESEEGLRILLREERQDRQQFQEVSVI
;
A
#
# COMPACT_ATOMS: atom_id res chain seq x y z
N MET A 1 10.60 14.05 24.60
CA MET A 1 11.84 13.40 24.10
C MET A 1 11.57 12.95 22.68
N SER A 2 12.21 13.57 21.69
CA SER A 2 11.99 13.25 20.27
C SER A 2 12.53 11.84 20.00
N LYS A 3 11.65 10.87 19.72
CA LYS A 3 12.06 9.55 19.22
C LYS A 3 12.78 9.80 17.89
N LYS A 4 14.07 9.49 17.81
CA LYS A 4 14.76 9.38 16.53
C LYS A 4 13.97 8.37 15.69
N ALA A 5 13.52 8.76 14.50
CA ALA A 5 12.86 7.83 13.60
C ALA A 5 13.84 6.70 13.26
N GLU A 6 13.42 5.45 13.50
CA GLU A 6 14.22 4.26 13.23
C GLU A 6 13.89 3.76 11.82
N GLY A 7 14.87 3.75 10.92
CA GLY A 7 14.70 3.22 9.56
C GLY A 7 15.75 3.74 8.58
N LYS A 8 15.87 3.04 7.45
CA LYS A 8 16.68 3.45 6.30
C LYS A 8 15.76 3.88 5.15
N LYS A 9 16.20 4.85 4.36
CA LYS A 9 15.51 5.29 3.15
C LYS A 9 16.44 5.34 1.95
N LEU A 10 15.89 4.99 0.80
CA LEU A 10 16.46 5.21 -0.52
C LEU A 10 15.63 6.30 -1.20
N VAL A 11 16.27 7.36 -1.67
CA VAL A 11 15.58 8.52 -2.24
C VAL A 11 15.84 8.59 -3.74
N ASN A 12 14.80 8.92 -4.52
CA ASN A 12 14.88 9.10 -5.97
C ASN A 12 15.53 7.92 -6.71
N VAL A 13 15.10 6.71 -6.37
CA VAL A 13 15.58 5.45 -6.98
C VAL A 13 14.56 4.90 -7.97
N SER A 14 15.01 4.00 -8.85
CA SER A 14 14.10 3.17 -9.64
C SER A 14 13.47 2.12 -8.72
N VAL A 15 12.22 2.38 -8.32
CA VAL A 15 11.50 1.60 -7.29
C VAL A 15 11.45 0.12 -7.68
N LEU A 16 11.05 -0.15 -8.92
CA LEU A 16 10.91 -1.52 -9.43
C LEU A 16 12.25 -2.26 -9.52
N ASP A 17 13.34 -1.57 -9.84
CA ASP A 17 14.67 -2.20 -9.92
C ASP A 17 15.16 -2.60 -8.52
N VAL A 18 14.96 -1.73 -7.53
CA VAL A 18 15.30 -2.03 -6.13
C VAL A 18 14.46 -3.19 -5.61
N MET A 19 13.14 -3.16 -5.81
CA MET A 19 12.25 -4.25 -5.38
C MET A 19 12.62 -5.57 -6.07
N ARG A 20 12.90 -5.56 -7.38
CA ARG A 20 13.34 -6.75 -8.12
C ARG A 20 14.64 -7.32 -7.57
N SER A 21 15.59 -6.45 -7.22
CA SER A 21 16.85 -6.85 -6.59
C SER A 21 16.63 -7.53 -5.23
N ILE A 22 15.63 -7.10 -4.46
CA ILE A 22 15.25 -7.71 -3.18
C ILE A 22 14.58 -9.06 -3.42
N VAL A 23 13.60 -9.15 -4.34
CA VAL A 23 12.91 -10.40 -4.70
C VAL A 23 13.91 -11.47 -5.11
N ASN A 24 14.85 -11.14 -6.00
CA ASN A 24 15.87 -12.09 -6.49
C ASN A 24 16.75 -12.67 -5.38
N ARG A 25 16.91 -11.97 -4.25
CA ARG A 25 17.71 -12.42 -3.11
C ARG A 25 16.90 -13.13 -2.02
N HIS A 26 15.64 -12.73 -1.82
CA HIS A 26 14.86 -13.13 -0.66
C HIS A 26 13.70 -14.08 -0.98
N THR A 27 13.10 -13.97 -2.18
CA THR A 27 11.91 -14.74 -2.55
C THR A 27 12.30 -16.01 -3.29
N LYS A 28 11.96 -17.18 -2.72
CA LYS A 28 12.29 -18.50 -3.27
C LYS A 28 11.13 -19.12 -4.03
N PHE A 29 9.90 -18.83 -3.62
CA PHE A 29 8.68 -19.35 -4.19
C PHE A 29 7.76 -18.20 -4.62
N PHE A 30 6.89 -18.45 -5.60
CA PHE A 30 5.90 -17.48 -6.09
C PHE A 30 6.52 -16.14 -6.54
N GLN A 31 7.70 -16.18 -7.19
CA GLN A 31 8.34 -14.96 -7.69
C GLN A 31 7.48 -14.19 -8.71
N ASN A 32 6.55 -14.88 -9.38
CA ASN A 32 5.58 -14.28 -10.30
C ASN A 32 4.59 -13.32 -9.59
N ASP A 33 4.44 -13.39 -8.26
CA ASP A 33 3.66 -12.41 -7.50
C ASP A 33 4.20 -10.99 -7.72
N PHE A 34 5.52 -10.85 -7.86
CA PHE A 34 6.16 -9.57 -8.11
C PHE A 34 5.83 -8.99 -9.50
N ASP A 35 5.49 -9.82 -10.48
CA ASP A 35 5.07 -9.30 -11.79
C ASP A 35 3.70 -8.61 -11.70
N TYR A 36 2.79 -9.11 -10.85
CA TYR A 36 1.53 -8.42 -10.53
C TYR A 36 1.78 -7.11 -9.77
N ASP A 37 2.74 -7.08 -8.84
CA ASP A 37 3.14 -5.85 -8.13
C ASP A 37 3.65 -4.79 -9.14
N VAL A 38 4.47 -5.20 -10.10
CA VAL A 38 5.00 -4.34 -11.16
C VAL A 38 3.88 -3.72 -12.01
N GLU A 39 2.91 -4.54 -12.42
CA GLU A 39 1.75 -4.06 -13.19
C GLU A 39 0.92 -3.04 -12.40
N ARG A 40 0.63 -3.33 -11.13
CA ARG A 40 -0.12 -2.42 -10.24
C ARG A 40 0.63 -1.11 -10.00
N ILE A 41 1.93 -1.16 -9.75
CA ILE A 41 2.76 0.05 -9.55
C ILE A 41 2.78 0.89 -10.83
N ARG A 42 2.99 0.28 -12.00
CA ARG A 42 2.98 1.01 -13.29
C ARG A 42 1.63 1.64 -13.58
N ALA A 43 0.54 0.89 -13.40
CA ALA A 43 -0.80 1.41 -13.58
C ALA A 43 -1.10 2.59 -12.64
N ALA A 44 -0.66 2.50 -11.38
CA ALA A 44 -0.78 3.60 -10.42
C ALA A 44 0.07 4.81 -10.82
N ALA A 45 1.31 4.59 -11.25
CA ALA A 45 2.23 5.65 -11.65
C ALA A 45 1.74 6.43 -12.88
N LEU A 46 1.09 5.76 -13.84
CA LEU A 46 0.46 6.42 -15.00
C LEU A 46 -0.74 7.30 -14.62
N LYS A 47 -1.46 6.92 -13.55
CA LYS A 47 -2.60 7.69 -13.02
C LYS A 47 -2.16 8.84 -12.09
N ALA A 48 -0.88 8.92 -11.73
CA ALA A 48 -0.36 9.75 -10.65
C ALA A 48 -0.27 11.26 -10.99
N SER A 49 -1.08 11.78 -11.92
CA SER A 49 -1.03 13.19 -12.30
C SER A 49 -1.28 14.17 -11.15
N GLN A 50 -1.81 13.73 -9.99
CA GLN A 50 -2.08 14.60 -8.83
C GLN A 50 -2.02 13.98 -7.42
N LYS A 51 -1.54 12.74 -7.19
CA LYS A 51 -1.53 12.13 -5.83
C LYS A 51 -0.20 11.48 -5.50
N ASN A 52 0.34 11.76 -4.30
CA ASN A 52 1.46 11.01 -3.73
C ASN A 52 0.95 9.60 -3.41
N ILE A 53 1.16 8.65 -4.33
CA ILE A 53 0.76 7.26 -4.15
C ILE A 53 1.86 6.58 -3.32
N CYS A 54 1.46 5.96 -2.21
CA CYS A 54 2.34 5.18 -1.37
C CYS A 54 1.78 3.77 -1.22
N PHE A 55 2.65 2.79 -1.37
CA PHE A 55 2.36 1.39 -1.12
C PHE A 55 3.17 0.89 0.07
N VAL A 56 2.64 -0.08 0.80
CA VAL A 56 3.42 -0.94 1.66
C VAL A 56 3.61 -2.27 0.96
N TRP A 57 4.86 -2.64 0.76
CA TRP A 57 5.25 -3.86 0.09
C TRP A 57 5.85 -4.84 1.08
N LEU A 58 5.29 -6.04 1.11
CA LEU A 58 5.78 -7.16 1.91
C LEU A 58 6.51 -8.12 0.98
N CYS A 59 7.77 -8.40 1.28
CA CYS A 59 8.60 -9.36 0.57
C CYS A 59 8.98 -10.51 1.50
N ARG A 60 8.68 -11.73 1.07
CA ARG A 60 8.77 -12.95 1.88
C ARG A 60 9.49 -14.04 1.07
N GLU A 61 9.86 -15.14 1.72
CA GLU A 61 10.36 -16.31 1.00
C GLU A 61 9.30 -16.90 0.05
N CYS A 62 8.02 -16.80 0.43
CA CYS A 62 6.86 -17.31 -0.29
C CYS A 62 6.02 -16.18 -0.91
N GLY A 63 6.61 -15.48 -1.89
CA GLY A 63 5.93 -14.45 -2.67
C GLY A 63 5.93 -13.06 -2.03
N THR A 64 5.10 -12.18 -2.60
CA THR A 64 5.04 -10.75 -2.25
C THR A 64 3.60 -10.28 -2.04
N TRP A 65 3.43 -9.15 -1.37
CA TRP A 65 2.15 -8.42 -1.30
C TRP A 65 2.38 -6.94 -1.48
N LEU A 66 1.62 -6.31 -2.39
CA LEU A 66 1.60 -4.86 -2.58
C LEU A 66 0.28 -4.26 -2.11
N LEU A 67 0.33 -3.61 -0.96
CA LEU A 67 -0.81 -3.04 -0.24
C LEU A 67 -0.83 -1.51 -0.41
N ARG A 68 -2.00 -0.89 -0.61
CA ARG A 68 -2.12 0.57 -0.65
C ARG A 68 -2.03 1.11 0.78
N GLU A 69 -1.10 2.04 1.04
CA GLU A 69 -0.91 2.59 2.39
C GLU A 69 -2.20 3.22 2.93
N ARG A 70 -2.95 3.93 2.08
CA ARG A 70 -4.27 4.48 2.43
C ARG A 70 -5.20 3.41 3.01
N ASP A 71 -5.30 2.27 2.34
CA ASP A 71 -6.28 1.25 2.68
C ASP A 71 -5.86 0.50 3.94
N LEU A 72 -4.55 0.42 4.25
CA LEU A 72 -4.07 -0.10 5.53
C LEU A 72 -4.58 0.67 6.74
N PHE A 73 -4.85 1.96 6.61
CA PHE A 73 -5.35 2.76 7.73
C PHE A 73 -6.89 2.87 7.76
N ILE A 74 -7.58 2.04 6.98
CA ILE A 74 -9.04 1.88 7.03
C ILE A 74 -9.34 0.43 7.42
N ARG A 75 -9.99 0.24 8.57
CA ARG A 75 -10.44 -1.09 9.01
C ARG A 75 -11.42 -1.69 8.00
N GLU A 76 -11.51 -3.01 7.95
CA GLU A 76 -12.34 -3.79 7.01
C GLU A 76 -11.83 -3.85 5.56
N THR A 77 -10.80 -3.08 5.18
CA THR A 77 -10.21 -3.21 3.84
C THR A 77 -9.48 -4.55 3.69
N GLY A 78 -9.42 -5.05 2.45
CA GLY A 78 -8.63 -6.24 2.13
C GLY A 78 -7.15 -6.05 2.50
N ASP A 79 -6.59 -4.87 2.25
CA ASP A 79 -5.19 -4.59 2.53
C ASP A 79 -4.89 -4.59 4.03
N TYR A 80 -5.76 -3.97 4.86
CA TYR A 80 -5.66 -4.04 6.33
C TYR A 80 -5.73 -5.49 6.81
N ASN A 81 -6.69 -6.26 6.31
CA ASN A 81 -6.88 -7.66 6.70
C ASN A 81 -5.68 -8.53 6.33
N ILE A 82 -5.09 -8.31 5.14
CA ILE A 82 -3.87 -9.02 4.72
C ILE A 82 -2.71 -8.68 5.67
N LEU A 83 -2.50 -7.40 6.00
CA LEU A 83 -1.43 -7.01 6.92
C LEU A 83 -1.59 -7.67 8.29
N MET A 84 -2.81 -7.63 8.86
CA MET A 84 -3.12 -8.24 10.17
C MET A 84 -3.00 -9.77 10.14
N TYR A 85 -3.38 -10.42 9.04
CA TYR A 85 -3.21 -11.86 8.89
C TYR A 85 -1.74 -12.27 9.00
N TYR A 86 -0.84 -11.53 8.35
CA TYR A 86 0.59 -11.84 8.39
C TYR A 86 1.26 -11.45 9.71
N GLU A 87 0.79 -10.41 10.40
CA GLU A 87 1.20 -10.15 11.78
C GLU A 87 0.83 -11.33 12.69
N TRP A 88 -0.39 -11.83 12.56
CA TRP A 88 -0.91 -12.86 13.46
C TRP A 88 -0.27 -14.23 13.24
N GLN A 89 -0.02 -14.61 11.98
CA GLN A 89 0.55 -15.92 11.65
C GLN A 89 2.00 -16.07 12.13
N LYS A 90 2.80 -14.98 12.18
CA LYS A 90 4.23 -14.98 12.57
C LYS A 90 5.11 -16.05 11.92
N ALA A 91 4.65 -16.66 10.84
CA ALA A 91 5.27 -17.84 10.23
C ALA A 91 6.46 -17.48 9.32
N ASP A 92 6.37 -16.32 8.67
CA ASP A 92 7.35 -15.86 7.69
C ASP A 92 8.26 -14.77 8.27
N LYS A 93 9.54 -14.78 7.88
CA LYS A 93 10.38 -13.58 7.98
C LYS A 93 9.99 -12.62 6.88
N ILE A 94 9.35 -11.52 7.26
CA ILE A 94 8.79 -10.53 6.32
C ILE A 94 9.72 -9.31 6.26
N LEU A 95 10.18 -8.97 5.07
CA LEU A 95 10.76 -7.66 4.80
C LEU A 95 9.62 -6.72 4.41
N ALA A 96 9.48 -5.59 5.09
CA ALA A 96 8.44 -4.63 4.83
C ALA A 96 9.03 -3.28 4.40
N PHE A 97 8.43 -2.68 3.38
CA PHE A 97 8.87 -1.41 2.85
C PHE A 97 7.70 -0.50 2.52
N ALA A 98 7.78 0.79 2.86
CA ALA A 98 6.93 1.80 2.22
C ALA A 98 7.59 2.25 0.91
N ALA A 99 6.82 2.33 -0.17
CA ALA A 99 7.27 2.74 -1.50
C ALA A 99 6.42 3.93 -1.97
N GLU A 100 7.02 5.11 -1.96
CA GLU A 100 6.41 6.34 -2.47
C GLU A 100 6.74 6.50 -3.96
N ILE A 101 5.70 6.60 -4.78
CA ILE A 101 5.84 6.76 -6.23
C ILE A 101 5.77 8.25 -6.57
N ASN A 102 6.85 8.77 -7.15
CA ASN A 102 7.01 10.20 -7.42
C ASN A 102 6.83 10.56 -8.90
N ALA A 103 7.40 9.75 -9.81
CA ALA A 103 7.39 10.05 -11.24
C ALA A 103 7.58 8.81 -12.11
N VAL A 104 7.23 8.94 -13.39
CA VAL A 104 7.56 7.96 -14.44
C VAL A 104 8.53 8.62 -15.42
N ASN A 105 9.76 8.10 -15.50
CA ASN A 105 10.79 8.57 -16.42
C ASN A 105 11.02 7.50 -17.50
N GLY A 106 10.32 7.64 -18.62
CA GLY A 106 10.32 6.61 -19.68
C GLY A 106 9.69 5.31 -19.16
N SER A 107 10.48 4.23 -19.11
CA SER A 107 10.04 2.93 -18.57
C SER A 107 10.27 2.77 -17.06
N ARG A 108 10.97 3.72 -16.40
CA ARG A 108 11.33 3.64 -14.99
C ARG A 108 10.31 4.34 -14.11
N VAL A 109 9.90 3.65 -13.05
CA VAL A 109 9.08 4.23 -11.99
C VAL A 109 10.03 4.73 -10.90
N MET A 110 10.10 6.05 -10.74
CA MET A 110 10.98 6.72 -9.81
C MET A 110 10.25 7.04 -8.50
N GLY A 111 10.95 6.90 -7.38
CA GLY A 111 10.33 7.04 -6.07
C GLY A 111 11.30 6.91 -4.91
N ASN A 112 10.73 6.82 -3.71
CA ASN A 112 11.46 6.61 -2.47
C ASN A 112 11.05 5.27 -1.85
N ILE A 113 11.99 4.56 -1.23
CA ILE A 113 11.73 3.31 -0.52
C ILE A 113 12.21 3.47 0.92
N TYR A 114 11.39 3.08 1.87
CA TYR A 114 11.66 3.18 3.31
C TYR A 114 11.54 1.79 3.93
N SER A 115 12.59 1.33 4.62
CA SER A 115 12.53 0.07 5.36
C SER A 115 11.66 0.20 6.60
N LEU A 116 10.72 -0.72 6.80
CA LEU A 116 9.84 -0.75 7.95
C LEU A 116 10.23 -1.90 8.88
N ASP A 117 10.17 -1.65 10.18
CA ASP A 117 10.08 -2.72 11.18
C ASP A 117 8.65 -3.29 11.13
N PHE A 118 8.50 -4.48 10.56
CA PHE A 118 7.19 -5.05 10.24
C PHE A 118 6.28 -5.17 11.48
N GLU A 119 6.80 -5.65 12.60
CA GLU A 119 6.00 -5.84 13.81
C GLU A 119 5.58 -4.50 14.42
N LYS A 120 6.51 -3.54 14.53
CA LYS A 120 6.19 -2.20 15.01
C LYS A 120 5.18 -1.50 14.08
N TYR A 121 5.34 -1.68 12.77
CA TYR A 121 4.44 -1.08 11.78
C TYR A 121 3.04 -1.68 11.86
N CYS A 122 2.90 -3.00 11.97
CA CYS A 122 1.58 -3.63 12.14
C CYS A 122 0.88 -3.16 13.40
N LYS A 123 1.60 -3.08 14.53
CA LYS A 123 1.06 -2.55 15.78
C LYS A 123 0.57 -1.11 15.63
N HIS A 124 1.38 -0.26 15.00
CA HIS A 124 1.02 1.12 14.71
C HIS A 124 -0.23 1.23 13.84
N VAL A 125 -0.30 0.46 12.74
CA VAL A 125 -1.49 0.40 11.87
C VAL A 125 -2.73 -0.04 12.66
N GLN A 126 -2.62 -1.06 13.51
CA GLN A 126 -3.73 -1.53 14.34
C GLN A 126 -4.26 -0.45 15.31
N GLU A 127 -3.35 0.32 15.90
CA GLU A 127 -3.69 1.40 16.85
C GLU A 127 -4.28 2.63 16.12
N ALA A 128 -3.75 2.99 14.96
CA ALA A 128 -4.09 4.22 14.25
C ALA A 128 -5.22 4.08 13.21
N ALA A 129 -5.48 2.88 12.69
CA ALA A 129 -6.47 2.68 11.62
C ALA A 129 -7.88 3.09 12.06
N VAL A 130 -8.54 3.87 11.19
CA VAL A 130 -9.90 4.37 11.40
C VAL A 130 -10.94 3.37 10.88
N PRO A 131 -12.18 3.35 11.41
CA PRO A 131 -13.25 2.55 10.84
C PRO A 131 -13.55 2.96 9.39
N ALA A 132 -13.97 1.99 8.58
CA ALA A 132 -14.66 2.29 7.34
C ALA A 132 -16.02 2.95 7.66
N GLY A 133 -16.35 4.02 6.94
CA GLY A 133 -17.66 4.68 7.01
C GLY A 133 -18.61 4.20 5.92
N SER A 134 -18.08 3.88 4.73
CA SER A 134 -18.87 3.35 3.62
C SER A 134 -18.02 2.60 2.59
N ILE A 135 -18.69 1.95 1.65
CA ILE A 135 -18.10 1.34 0.45
C ILE A 135 -18.70 2.02 -0.76
N VAL A 136 -17.85 2.58 -1.62
CA VAL A 136 -18.24 3.12 -2.92
C VAL A 136 -18.03 2.04 -3.97
N LEU A 137 -19.10 1.62 -4.63
CA LEU A 137 -19.07 0.73 -5.79
C LEU A 137 -19.08 1.57 -7.06
N CYS A 138 -18.05 1.43 -7.88
CA CYS A 138 -17.90 2.16 -9.14
C CYS A 138 -18.32 1.28 -10.32
N TYR A 139 -19.12 1.87 -11.20
CA TYR A 139 -19.61 1.28 -12.43
C TYR A 139 -19.30 2.22 -13.60
N GLU A 140 -19.39 1.69 -14.81
CA GLU A 140 -19.11 2.42 -16.06
C GLU A 140 -19.82 3.78 -16.15
N ASN A 141 -21.08 3.86 -15.69
CA ASN A 141 -21.92 5.07 -15.82
C ASN A 141 -22.38 5.65 -14.48
N GLY A 142 -21.76 5.28 -13.36
CA GLY A 142 -22.20 5.80 -12.05
C GLY A 142 -21.59 5.08 -10.85
N TRP A 143 -22.16 5.33 -9.67
CA TRP A 143 -21.69 4.74 -8.42
C TRP A 143 -22.83 4.46 -7.44
N ARG A 144 -22.60 3.51 -6.53
CA ARG A 144 -23.48 3.20 -5.39
C ARG A 144 -22.68 3.30 -4.09
N ILE A 145 -23.33 3.73 -3.01
CA ILE A 145 -22.75 3.69 -1.66
C ILE A 145 -23.44 2.59 -0.85
N LYS A 146 -22.65 1.84 -0.09
CA LYS A 146 -23.08 0.83 0.88
C LYS A 146 -22.46 1.07 2.23
N MET A 147 -23.10 0.55 3.28
CA MET A 147 -22.50 0.43 4.59
C MET A 147 -21.36 -0.60 4.57
N PRO A 148 -20.31 -0.44 5.40
CA PRO A 148 -19.16 -1.35 5.41
C PRO A 148 -19.50 -2.82 5.67
N SER A 149 -20.55 -3.07 6.46
CA SER A 149 -21.02 -4.41 6.81
C SER A 149 -21.94 -5.04 5.75
N GLU A 150 -22.36 -4.29 4.74
CA GLU A 150 -23.23 -4.82 3.70
C GLU A 150 -22.46 -5.68 2.71
N HIS A 151 -23.01 -6.86 2.42
CA HIS A 151 -22.51 -7.66 1.31
C HIS A 151 -22.79 -6.97 -0.04
N PHE A 152 -21.84 -7.13 -0.96
CA PHE A 152 -21.97 -6.73 -2.37
C PHE A 152 -21.23 -7.73 -3.27
N SER A 153 -21.60 -7.74 -4.55
CA SER A 153 -20.93 -8.53 -5.58
C SER A 153 -20.43 -7.62 -6.70
N ALA A 154 -19.43 -8.10 -7.45
CA ALA A 154 -18.94 -7.46 -8.67
C ALA A 154 -19.88 -7.66 -9.88
N SER A 155 -21.19 -7.78 -9.63
CA SER A 155 -22.21 -7.95 -10.67
C SER A 155 -22.53 -6.61 -11.34
N PRO A 156 -22.91 -6.58 -12.62
CA PRO A 156 -23.36 -5.36 -13.28
C PRO A 156 -24.56 -4.72 -12.55
N ASP A 157 -24.59 -3.40 -12.50
CA ASP A 157 -25.75 -2.63 -12.06
C ASP A 157 -26.70 -2.41 -13.25
N LYS A 158 -28.01 -2.52 -13.01
CA LYS A 158 -29.02 -2.38 -14.08
C LYS A 158 -29.04 -0.98 -14.71
N GLU A 159 -28.68 0.04 -13.94
CA GLU A 159 -28.70 1.45 -14.36
C GLU A 159 -27.30 1.90 -14.77
N PHE A 160 -26.27 1.52 -14.02
CA PHE A 160 -24.91 2.04 -14.21
C PHE A 160 -23.97 1.14 -15.02
N GLY A 161 -24.43 -0.05 -15.42
CA GLY A 161 -23.69 -0.94 -16.31
C GLY A 161 -22.65 -1.79 -15.60
N LYS A 162 -21.52 -2.02 -16.27
CA LYS A 162 -20.49 -2.97 -15.80
C LYS A 162 -19.84 -2.46 -14.50
N PHE A 163 -19.63 -3.39 -13.56
CA PHE A 163 -18.81 -3.13 -12.36
C PHE A 163 -17.35 -2.91 -12.75
N GLU A 164 -16.74 -1.85 -12.21
CA GLU A 164 -15.35 -1.51 -12.49
C GLU A 164 -14.44 -1.73 -11.29
N ASN A 165 -14.81 -1.21 -10.12
CA ASN A 165 -14.05 -1.35 -8.89
C ASN A 165 -14.90 -0.99 -7.66
N PHE A 166 -14.37 -1.22 -6.47
CA PHE A 166 -14.92 -0.68 -5.23
C PHE A 166 -13.81 -0.03 -4.39
N GLU A 167 -14.19 0.90 -3.53
CA GLU A 167 -13.29 1.49 -2.54
C GLU A 167 -13.99 1.71 -1.21
N PHE A 168 -13.36 1.30 -0.12
CA PHE A 168 -13.77 1.71 1.21
C PHE A 168 -13.44 3.20 1.42
N GLN A 169 -14.37 3.92 2.04
CA GLN A 169 -14.17 5.29 2.49
C GLN A 169 -14.03 5.29 4.01
N PRO A 170 -13.07 6.06 4.57
CA PRO A 170 -12.95 6.19 6.01
C PRO A 170 -14.17 6.89 6.60
N GLU A 171 -14.48 6.62 7.86
CA GLU A 171 -15.48 7.40 8.60
C GLU A 171 -15.08 8.88 8.72
N SER A 172 -13.77 9.17 8.74
CA SER A 172 -13.22 10.52 8.70
C SER A 172 -12.14 10.66 7.62
N GLU A 173 -12.48 11.32 6.51
CA GLU A 173 -11.50 11.64 5.45
C GLU A 173 -10.39 12.55 5.98
N GLU A 174 -10.73 13.52 6.83
CA GLU A 174 -9.75 14.43 7.43
C GLU A 174 -8.78 13.68 8.35
N GLY A 175 -9.31 12.80 9.21
CA GLY A 175 -8.49 11.98 10.10
C GLY A 175 -7.51 11.11 9.32
N LEU A 176 -7.98 10.42 8.28
CA LEU A 176 -7.11 9.62 7.41
C LEU A 176 -6.06 10.49 6.70
N ARG A 177 -6.44 11.69 6.23
CA ARG A 177 -5.52 12.61 5.55
C ARG A 177 -4.40 13.11 6.47
N ILE A 178 -4.73 13.43 7.73
CA ILE A 178 -3.75 13.84 8.73
C ILE A 178 -2.79 12.68 9.02
N LEU A 179 -3.32 11.48 9.27
CA LEU A 179 -2.52 10.29 9.55
C LEU A 179 -1.54 9.97 8.41
N LEU A 180 -2.00 9.93 7.16
CA LEU A 180 -1.13 9.66 6.01
C LEU A 180 -0.05 10.74 5.80
N ARG A 181 -0.32 11.98 6.22
CA ARG A 181 0.68 13.06 6.20
C ARG A 181 1.74 12.84 7.28
N GLU A 182 1.33 12.47 8.49
CA GLU A 182 2.24 12.16 9.60
C GLU A 182 3.15 10.98 9.25
N GLU A 183 2.59 9.90 8.71
CA GLU A 183 3.33 8.74 8.20
C GLU A 183 4.46 9.14 7.25
N ARG A 184 4.15 10.02 6.30
CA ARG A 184 5.14 10.54 5.36
C ARG A 184 6.19 11.41 6.05
N GLN A 185 5.79 12.30 6.95
CA GLN A 185 6.70 13.19 7.66
C GLN A 185 7.67 12.42 8.55
N ASP A 186 7.20 11.37 9.21
CA ASP A 186 8.03 10.51 10.06
C ASP A 186 9.08 9.77 9.24
N ARG A 187 8.69 9.18 8.11
CA ARG A 187 9.63 8.50 7.21
C ARG A 187 10.65 9.43 6.57
N GLN A 188 10.36 10.72 6.41
CA GLN A 188 11.36 11.68 5.94
C GLN A 188 12.55 11.79 6.89
N GLN A 189 12.38 11.47 8.18
CA GLN A 189 13.44 11.48 9.18
C GLN A 189 14.33 10.22 9.15
N PHE A 190 14.00 9.22 8.32
CA PHE A 190 14.81 8.00 8.22
C PHE A 190 16.20 8.31 7.66
N GLN A 191 17.19 7.49 8.05
CA GLN A 191 18.55 7.64 7.59
C GLN A 191 18.63 7.35 6.09
N GLU A 192 19.06 8.32 5.30
CA GLU A 192 19.31 8.12 3.88
C GLU A 192 20.53 7.21 3.67
N VAL A 193 20.37 6.22 2.81
CA VAL A 193 21.46 5.32 2.41
C VAL A 193 21.54 5.30 0.89
N SER A 194 22.74 5.13 0.35
CA SER A 194 22.95 5.00 -1.10
C SER A 194 22.85 3.53 -1.51
N VAL A 195 22.25 3.26 -2.67
CA VAL A 195 22.36 1.95 -3.32
C VAL A 195 23.80 1.83 -3.84
N ILE A 196 24.59 0.89 -3.29
CA ILE A 196 25.92 0.51 -3.82
C ILE A 196 25.72 -0.48 -4.96
#